data_AF-A0A835QKK7-F1
#
_entry.id   AF-A0A835QKK7-F1
#
_cell.length_a   1.000
_cell.length_b   1.000
_cell.length_c   1.000
_cell.angle_alpha   90.00
_cell.angle_beta   90.00
_cell.angle_gamma   90.00
#
_symmetry.space_group_name_H-M   'P 1'
#
loop_
_entity.id
_entity.type
_entity.pdbx_description
1 polymer ?
#
loop_
_entity_poly.entity_id
_entity_poly.type
_entity_poly.pdbx_seq_one_letter_code
_entity_poly.pdbx_strand_id
1 'polypeptide(L)'
;MEEQFILRVPPSIAERIERLLNEDSSISHDGSLDLSFTDDGRTGTFVIGNERFPASLLDLPCVVESYKTYDDTALIKTADVGQVIMVREEGDPAPEGIEYRHGLTPPMRDARRRRFRREPDLNPELVQRVEKDLLSIMSGGTVENILCDNSFFLLLFLLLHQLALKLILFQYIGFLALFPSILSLPY
;
A
#
# COMPACT_ATOMS: atom_id res chain seq x y z
N MET A 1 16.92 19.83 4.89
CA MET A 1 16.41 18.58 5.46
C MET A 1 17.62 17.72 5.74
N GLU A 2 17.77 17.19 6.95
CA GLU A 2 18.91 16.32 7.28
C GLU A 2 18.62 14.91 6.78
N GLU A 3 19.61 14.27 6.17
CA GLU A 3 19.54 12.88 5.74
C GLU A 3 20.33 12.02 6.70
N GLN A 4 19.71 10.94 7.18
CA GLN A 4 20.29 10.03 8.15
C GLN A 4 20.17 8.59 7.64
N PHE A 5 21.19 7.78 7.91
CA PHE A 5 21.24 6.38 7.51
C PHE A 5 21.85 5.53 8.61
N ILE A 6 21.59 4.22 8.59
CA ILE A 6 22.27 3.27 9.47
C ILE A 6 23.56 2.82 8.81
N LEU A 7 24.69 2.95 9.49
CA LEU A 7 25.95 2.34 9.08
C LEU A 7 26.13 1.01 9.83
N ARG A 8 26.16 -0.11 9.10
CA ARG A 8 26.42 -1.44 9.64
C ARG A 8 27.81 -1.89 9.19
N VAL A 9 28.68 -2.14 10.15
CA VAL A 9 30.06 -2.58 9.94
C VAL A 9 30.35 -3.91 10.64
N PRO A 10 31.37 -4.67 10.21
CA PRO A 10 31.92 -5.80 10.95
C PRO A 10 32.41 -5.38 12.35
N PRO A 11 32.41 -6.29 13.35
CA PRO A 11 32.85 -5.97 14.71
C PRO A 11 34.28 -5.41 14.79
N SER A 12 35.19 -5.95 13.96
CA SER A 12 36.58 -5.51 13.82
C SER A 12 36.69 -4.02 13.46
N ILE A 13 35.85 -3.56 12.54
CA ILE A 13 35.78 -2.15 12.11
C ILE A 13 35.05 -1.30 13.15
N ALA A 14 34.00 -1.83 13.77
CA ALA A 14 33.21 -1.12 14.78
C ALA A 14 34.09 -0.65 15.96
N GLU A 15 34.96 -1.51 16.48
CA GLU A 15 35.89 -1.17 17.56
C GLU A 15 36.84 -0.03 17.18
N ARG A 16 37.28 0.03 15.91
CA ARG A 16 38.16 1.09 15.41
C ARG A 16 37.41 2.42 15.32
N ILE A 17 36.18 2.41 14.80
CA ILE A 17 35.33 3.59 14.73
C ILE A 17 35.04 4.12 16.14
N GLU A 18 34.75 3.24 17.09
CA GLU A 18 34.47 3.63 18.47
C GLU A 18 35.69 4.31 19.14
N ARG A 19 36.89 3.79 18.92
CA ARG A 19 38.13 4.45 19.40
C ARG A 19 38.30 5.84 18.76
N LEU A 20 38.09 5.95 17.44
CA LEU A 20 38.21 7.24 16.72
C LEU A 20 37.16 8.28 17.15
N LEU A 21 35.96 7.84 17.55
CA LEU A 21 34.90 8.74 18.02
C LEU A 21 35.10 9.18 19.47
N ASN A 22 35.78 8.37 20.28
CA ASN A 22 36.00 8.64 21.70
C ASN A 22 37.33 9.38 21.98
N GLU A 23 38.35 9.19 21.14
CA GLU A 23 39.62 9.92 21.24
C GLU A 23 39.46 11.31 20.60
N ASP A 24 39.80 12.38 21.33
CA ASP A 24 39.73 13.74 20.80
C ASP A 24 40.53 13.84 19.49
N SER A 25 39.86 14.31 18.43
CA SER A 25 40.31 14.42 17.03
C SER A 25 41.62 15.18 16.77
N SER A 26 42.33 15.57 17.82
CA SER A 26 43.56 16.38 17.80
C SER A 26 44.87 15.57 17.77
N ILE A 27 44.84 14.23 17.91
CA ILE A 27 46.08 13.44 18.14
C ILE A 27 46.49 12.46 17.01
N SER A 28 45.64 12.10 16.05
CA SER A 28 46.03 11.13 15.01
C SER A 28 45.76 11.59 13.59
N HIS A 29 46.84 11.85 12.84
CA HIS A 29 46.84 12.07 11.38
C HIS A 29 46.45 10.83 10.54
N ASP A 30 46.00 9.74 11.16
CA ASP A 30 45.87 8.40 10.54
C ASP A 30 44.45 7.82 10.56
N GLY A 31 43.46 8.61 11.02
CA GLY A 31 42.11 8.13 11.35
C GLY A 31 40.99 8.64 10.45
N SER A 32 41.23 8.94 9.17
CA SER A 32 40.18 9.43 8.27
C SER A 32 39.13 8.36 7.99
N LEU A 33 37.86 8.75 8.11
CA LEU A 33 36.71 7.97 7.66
C LEU A 33 36.22 8.55 6.34
N ASP A 34 36.10 7.71 5.31
CA ASP A 34 35.54 8.12 4.02
C ASP A 34 34.56 7.06 3.48
N LEU A 35 33.57 7.52 2.74
CA LEU A 35 32.55 6.68 2.14
C LEU A 35 32.20 7.24 0.76
N SER A 36 32.49 6.44 -0.27
CA SER A 36 32.23 6.79 -1.66
C SER A 36 31.31 5.75 -2.30
N PHE A 37 30.39 6.22 -3.14
CA PHE A 37 29.51 5.37 -3.94
C PHE A 37 29.89 5.45 -5.41
N THR A 38 29.69 4.34 -6.13
CA THR A 38 29.77 4.30 -7.59
C THR A 38 28.54 4.93 -8.24
N ASP A 39 28.57 5.10 -9.56
CA ASP A 39 27.49 5.75 -10.33
C ASP A 39 26.13 5.05 -10.21
N ASP A 40 26.12 3.76 -9.80
CA ASP A 40 24.88 3.01 -9.52
C ASP A 40 24.15 3.48 -8.25
N GLY A 41 24.81 4.31 -7.42
CA GLY A 41 24.29 4.84 -6.15
C GLY A 41 24.05 3.77 -5.08
N ARG A 42 24.49 2.53 -5.29
CA ARG A 42 24.22 1.41 -4.37
C ARG A 42 25.46 0.64 -3.96
N THR A 43 26.44 0.55 -4.84
CA THR A 43 27.72 -0.07 -4.51
C THR A 43 28.67 1.04 -4.06
N GLY A 44 29.44 0.79 -3.01
CA GLY A 44 30.36 1.78 -2.47
C GLY A 44 31.63 1.17 -1.90
N THR A 45 32.56 2.06 -1.55
CA THR A 45 33.78 1.73 -0.83
C THR A 45 33.82 2.57 0.44
N PHE A 46 33.95 1.87 1.56
CA PHE A 46 34.18 2.47 2.87
C PHE A 46 35.67 2.41 3.19
N VAL A 47 36.25 3.52 3.63
CA VAL A 47 37.68 3.64 3.92
C VAL A 47 37.86 4.08 5.36
N ILE A 48 38.72 3.36 6.08
CA ILE A 48 39.13 3.70 7.44
C ILE A 48 40.66 3.60 7.54
N GLY A 49 41.31 4.75 7.75
CA GLY A 49 42.76 4.86 7.58
C GLY A 49 43.17 4.51 6.15
N ASN A 50 43.99 3.47 5.98
CA ASN A 50 44.48 3.02 4.67
C ASN A 50 43.74 1.78 4.12
N GLU A 51 42.79 1.23 4.87
CA GLU A 51 42.06 0.02 4.48
C GLU A 51 40.75 0.35 3.80
N ARG A 52 40.40 -0.45 2.79
CA ARG A 52 39.21 -0.28 1.94
C ARG A 52 38.31 -1.48 2.08
N PHE A 53 37.03 -1.23 2.31
CA PHE A 53 36.02 -2.24 2.52
C PHE A 53 34.87 -2.06 1.53
N PRO A 54 34.36 -3.14 0.93
CA PRO A 54 33.18 -3.06 0.09
C PRO A 54 31.95 -2.66 0.93
N ALA A 55 31.21 -1.68 0.44
CA ALA A 55 29.97 -1.19 1.03
C ALA A 55 28.80 -1.38 0.05
N SER A 56 27.59 -1.56 0.59
CA SER A 56 26.37 -1.69 -0.19
C SER A 56 25.21 -0.97 0.50
N LEU A 57 24.49 -0.12 -0.22
CA LEU A 57 23.28 0.55 0.24
C LEU A 57 22.06 -0.36 0.04
N LEU A 58 21.35 -0.66 1.12
CA LEU A 58 20.19 -1.55 1.13
C LEU A 58 18.99 -0.87 1.77
N ASP A 59 17.80 -1.21 1.30
CA ASP A 59 16.55 -0.64 1.78
C ASP A 59 16.03 -1.43 2.99
N LEU A 60 15.88 -0.76 4.14
CA LEU A 60 15.34 -1.37 5.35
C LEU A 60 13.88 -1.81 5.13
N PRO A 61 13.44 -2.90 5.78
CA PRO A 61 12.05 -3.32 5.70
C PRO A 61 11.11 -2.41 6.50
N CYS A 62 11.63 -1.68 7.50
CA CYS A 62 10.85 -0.83 8.38
C CYS A 62 11.36 0.61 8.26
N VAL A 63 10.44 1.58 8.34
CA VAL A 63 10.81 2.99 8.55
C VAL A 63 11.26 3.14 10.01
N VAL A 64 12.44 3.71 10.21
CA VAL A 64 13.02 3.96 11.53
C VAL A 64 13.05 5.45 11.76
N GLU A 65 12.43 5.92 12.84
CA GLU A 65 12.41 7.34 13.18
C GLU A 65 13.52 7.66 14.19
N SER A 66 14.28 8.73 13.91
CA SER A 66 15.24 9.28 14.87
C SER A 66 14.59 10.40 15.67
N TYR A 67 14.88 10.44 16.97
CA TYR A 67 14.39 11.47 17.88
C TYR A 67 15.55 12.07 18.65
N LYS A 68 15.45 13.37 18.92
CA LYS A 68 16.32 14.06 19.87
C LYS A 68 15.50 14.51 21.08
N THR A 69 16.13 14.51 22.23
CA THR A 69 15.54 14.98 23.48
C THR A 69 16.59 15.66 24.33
N TYR A 70 16.15 16.55 25.22
CA TYR A 70 16.98 17.19 26.25
C TYR A 70 16.69 16.64 27.65
N ASP A 71 15.49 16.07 27.86
CA ASP A 71 14.94 15.71 29.18
C ASP A 71 14.41 14.26 29.22
N ASP A 72 14.69 13.46 28.18
CA ASP A 72 14.22 12.09 27.97
C ASP A 72 12.69 11.91 28.02
N THR A 73 11.94 13.02 27.96
CA THR A 73 10.47 13.03 28.05
C THR A 73 9.87 13.60 26.77
N ALA A 74 10.33 14.77 26.35
CA ALA A 74 9.94 15.37 25.10
C ALA A 74 10.83 14.84 23.96
N LEU A 75 10.28 13.93 23.15
CA LEU A 75 10.94 13.42 21.96
C LEU A 75 10.57 14.27 20.74
N ILE A 76 11.58 14.85 20.09
CA ILE A 76 11.41 15.64 18.87
C ILE A 76 11.94 14.82 17.70
N LYS A 77 11.07 14.50 16.74
CA LYS A 77 11.45 13.77 15.53
C LYS A 77 12.46 14.58 14.70
N THR A 78 13.55 13.95 14.27
CA THR A 78 14.60 14.60 13.48
C THR A 78 14.69 14.07 12.05
N ALA A 79 14.52 12.76 11.84
CA ALA A 79 14.58 12.15 10.51
C ALA A 79 13.79 10.83 10.44
N ASP A 80 13.50 10.44 9.19
CA ASP A 80 13.04 9.11 8.81
C ASP A 80 14.19 8.38 8.12
N VAL A 81 14.53 7.19 8.63
CA VAL A 81 15.62 6.36 8.13
C VAL A 81 15.04 5.10 7.50
N GLY A 82 15.22 4.98 6.19
CA GLY A 82 14.74 3.85 5.39
C GLY A 82 15.85 2.97 4.82
N GLN A 83 17.12 3.31 5.06
CA GLN A 83 18.26 2.66 4.40
C GLN A 83 19.39 2.32 5.37
N VAL A 84 20.15 1.29 5.00
CA VAL A 84 21.34 0.84 5.71
C VAL A 84 22.50 0.70 4.73
N ILE A 85 23.65 1.25 5.11
CA ILE A 85 24.93 1.06 4.43
C ILE A 85 25.62 -0.11 5.12
N MET A 86 25.76 -1.22 4.40
CA MET A 86 26.37 -2.44 4.90
C MET A 86 27.80 -2.54 4.39
N VAL A 87 28.76 -2.35 5.29
CA VAL A 87 30.18 -2.61 5.07
C VAL A 87 30.46 -4.09 5.35
N ARG A 88 31.27 -4.71 4.50
CA ARG A 88 31.61 -6.13 4.55
C ARG A 88 33.12 -6.33 4.59
N GLU A 89 33.58 -7.48 5.08
CA GLU A 89 34.98 -7.86 4.97
C GLU A 89 35.29 -8.39 3.55
N GLU A 90 36.57 -8.38 3.18
CA GLU A 90 37.02 -8.90 1.89
C GLU A 90 36.82 -10.43 1.85
N GLY A 91 35.95 -10.90 0.95
CA GLY A 91 35.57 -12.32 0.83
C GLY A 91 34.15 -12.64 1.27
N ASP A 92 33.48 -11.74 1.99
CA ASP A 92 32.05 -11.90 2.31
C ASP A 92 31.20 -11.76 1.03
N PRO A 93 30.14 -12.59 0.86
CA PRO A 93 29.26 -12.47 -0.28
C PRO A 93 28.55 -11.10 -0.28
N ALA A 94 28.35 -10.56 -1.49
CA ALA A 94 27.52 -9.38 -1.66
C ALA A 94 26.07 -9.70 -1.28
N PRO A 95 25.32 -8.72 -0.73
CA PRO A 95 23.90 -8.91 -0.44
C PRO A 95 23.12 -9.30 -1.71
N GLU A 96 22.19 -10.24 -1.55
CA GLU A 96 21.29 -10.66 -2.63
C GLU A 96 20.17 -9.62 -2.78
N GLY A 97 20.33 -8.73 -3.76
CA GLY A 97 19.33 -7.72 -4.12
C GLY A 97 19.44 -6.43 -3.30
N ILE A 98 18.41 -5.61 -3.42
CA ILE A 98 18.36 -4.24 -2.88
C ILE A 98 17.77 -4.22 -1.47
N GLU A 99 16.84 -5.13 -1.16
CA GLU A 99 16.10 -5.11 0.10
C GLU A 99 16.91 -5.75 1.23
N TYR A 100 17.01 -5.05 2.34
CA TYR A 100 17.54 -5.63 3.56
C TYR A 100 16.53 -6.58 4.21
N ARG A 101 16.99 -7.80 4.49
CA ARG A 101 16.11 -8.90 4.91
C ARG A 101 15.56 -8.73 6.33
N HIS A 102 16.26 -8.03 7.21
CA HIS A 102 15.93 -7.94 8.64
C HIS A 102 15.63 -6.50 9.06
N GLY A 103 14.79 -6.29 10.09
CA GLY A 103 14.75 -5.00 10.79
C GLY A 103 15.93 -4.85 11.75
N LEU A 104 16.08 -3.65 12.33
CA LEU A 104 17.20 -3.36 13.24
C LEU A 104 17.12 -4.12 14.57
N THR A 105 15.91 -4.36 15.08
CA THR A 105 15.72 -5.00 16.38
C THR A 105 15.57 -6.53 16.27
N PRO A 106 16.00 -7.32 17.28
CA PRO A 106 15.92 -8.77 17.23
C PRO A 106 14.52 -9.33 16.91
N PRO A 107 13.42 -8.78 17.46
CA PRO A 107 12.08 -9.22 17.10
C PRO A 107 11.78 -9.08 15.60
N MET A 108 12.39 -8.11 14.92
CA MET A 108 12.17 -7.77 13.51
C MET A 108 13.07 -8.55 12.53
N ARG A 109 13.76 -9.61 12.97
CA ARG A 109 14.48 -10.51 12.06
C ARG A 109 13.56 -11.04 10.95
N ASP A 110 13.95 -11.05 9.69
CA ASP A 110 13.08 -11.55 8.60
C ASP A 110 11.68 -10.88 8.54
N ALA A 111 11.60 -9.57 8.81
CA ALA A 111 10.35 -8.84 9.00
C ALA A 111 9.35 -9.04 7.85
N ARG A 112 9.78 -8.82 6.60
CA ARG A 112 8.94 -8.96 5.40
C ARG A 112 8.30 -10.35 5.29
N ARG A 113 9.05 -11.40 5.65
CA ARG A 113 8.56 -12.78 5.55
C ARG A 113 7.67 -13.20 6.72
N ARG A 114 8.01 -12.75 7.95
CA ARG A 114 7.39 -13.28 9.19
C ARG A 114 6.32 -12.39 9.81
N ARG A 115 6.40 -11.07 9.62
CA ARG A 115 5.57 -10.10 10.35
C ARG A 115 4.67 -9.29 9.44
N PHE A 116 5.15 -8.95 8.25
CA PHE A 116 4.36 -8.14 7.34
C PHE A 116 3.24 -8.99 6.74
N ARG A 117 2.02 -8.44 6.78
CA ARG A 117 0.88 -9.05 6.12
C ARG A 117 1.18 -9.08 4.62
N ARG A 118 1.11 -10.27 4.02
CA ARG A 118 1.21 -10.40 2.57
C ARG A 118 -0.04 -9.83 1.94
N GLU A 119 0.15 -9.11 0.84
CA GLU A 119 -0.98 -8.71 0.02
C GLU A 119 -1.67 -9.96 -0.52
N PRO A 120 -3.01 -9.98 -0.55
CA PRO A 120 -3.72 -11.08 -1.19
C PRO A 120 -3.30 -11.14 -2.66
N ASP A 121 -3.08 -12.35 -3.16
CA ASP A 121 -2.89 -12.55 -4.60
C ASP A 121 -4.24 -12.30 -5.28
N LEU A 122 -4.36 -11.16 -5.96
CA LEU A 122 -5.58 -10.73 -6.63
C LEU A 122 -5.47 -11.06 -8.11
N ASN A 123 -6.49 -11.70 -8.66
CA ASN A 123 -6.57 -11.95 -10.10
C ASN A 123 -6.59 -10.61 -10.86
N PRO A 124 -5.59 -10.30 -11.73
CA PRO A 124 -5.52 -9.04 -12.47
C PRO A 124 -6.78 -8.75 -13.29
N GLU A 125 -7.40 -9.77 -13.87
CA GLU A 125 -8.63 -9.62 -14.66
C GLU A 125 -9.82 -9.18 -13.80
N LEU A 126 -9.88 -9.68 -12.56
CA LEU A 126 -10.91 -9.29 -11.61
C LEU A 126 -10.70 -7.84 -11.16
N VAL A 127 -9.45 -7.46 -10.86
CA VAL A 127 -9.10 -6.10 -10.46
C VAL A 127 -9.48 -5.10 -11.55
N GLN A 128 -9.11 -5.39 -12.80
CA GLN A 128 -9.43 -4.53 -13.95
C GLN A 128 -10.94 -4.39 -14.16
N ARG A 129 -11.71 -5.47 -14.00
CA ARG A 129 -13.17 -5.43 -14.10
C ARG A 129 -13.78 -4.54 -13.01
N VAL A 130 -13.36 -4.75 -11.76
CA VAL A 130 -13.83 -3.95 -10.61
C VAL A 130 -13.46 -2.49 -10.79
N GLU A 131 -12.25 -2.18 -11.25
CA GLU A 131 -11.81 -0.82 -11.53
C GLU A 131 -12.66 -0.15 -12.60
N LYS A 132 -12.93 -0.86 -13.71
CA LYS A 132 -13.79 -0.36 -14.79
C LYS A 132 -15.22 -0.09 -14.29
N ASP A 133 -15.79 -1.01 -13.53
CA ASP A 133 -17.13 -0.86 -12.97
C ASP A 133 -17.19 0.34 -12.01
N LEU A 134 -16.15 0.52 -11.19
CA LEU A 134 -16.05 1.63 -10.24
C LEU A 134 -15.96 2.98 -10.96
N LEU A 135 -15.14 3.08 -12.01
CA LEU A 135 -15.04 4.27 -12.86
C LEU A 135 -16.37 4.60 -13.53
N SER A 136 -17.08 3.59 -14.03
CA SER A 136 -18.41 3.76 -14.62
C SER A 136 -19.40 4.34 -13.61
N ILE A 137 -19.47 3.76 -12.40
CA ILE A 137 -20.34 4.26 -11.32
C ILE A 137 -19.98 5.69 -10.93
N MET A 138 -18.69 6.00 -10.77
CA MET A 138 -18.22 7.36 -10.46
C MET A 138 -18.61 8.37 -11.54
N SER A 139 -18.67 7.95 -12.80
CA SER A 139 -19.16 8.78 -13.92
C SER A 139 -20.69 8.88 -14.03
N GLY A 140 -21.44 8.30 -13.07
CA GLY A 140 -22.90 8.28 -13.10
C GLY A 140 -23.50 7.19 -14.01
N GLY A 141 -22.68 6.23 -14.44
CA GLY A 141 -23.11 5.04 -15.17
C GLY A 141 -23.91 4.09 -14.29
N THR A 142 -24.72 3.24 -14.91
CA THR A 142 -25.46 2.18 -14.22
C THR A 142 -24.64 0.91 -14.15
N VAL A 143 -24.82 0.13 -13.08
CA VAL A 143 -24.13 -1.16 -12.91
C VAL A 143 -24.68 -2.15 -13.95
N GLU A 144 -23.83 -2.61 -14.87
CA GLU A 144 -24.24 -3.51 -15.97
C GLU A 144 -24.77 -4.88 -15.48
N ASN A 145 -24.48 -5.25 -14.22
CA ASN A 145 -24.82 -6.53 -13.61
C ASN A 145 -25.85 -6.45 -12.47
N ILE A 146 -26.78 -5.49 -12.50
CA ILE A 146 -28.04 -5.73 -11.77
C ILE A 146 -28.85 -6.62 -12.71
N LEU A 147 -28.98 -7.90 -12.34
CA LEU A 147 -30.09 -8.73 -12.78
C LEU A 147 -31.38 -8.04 -12.29
N CYS A 148 -31.79 -6.99 -12.99
CA CYS A 148 -33.19 -6.63 -13.08
C CYS A 148 -33.79 -7.82 -13.82
N ASP A 149 -34.08 -8.89 -13.07
CA ASP A 149 -34.75 -10.07 -13.62
C ASP A 149 -35.89 -9.53 -14.47
N ASN A 150 -35.83 -9.76 -15.78
CA ASN A 150 -36.85 -9.30 -16.73
C ASN A 150 -38.26 -9.73 -16.25
N SER A 151 -38.32 -10.78 -15.43
CA SER A 151 -39.46 -11.24 -14.65
C SER A 151 -40.12 -10.16 -13.79
N PHE A 152 -39.36 -9.30 -13.10
CA PHE A 152 -39.91 -8.26 -12.22
C PHE A 152 -40.55 -7.13 -13.03
N PHE A 153 -39.92 -6.75 -14.15
CA PHE A 153 -40.47 -5.75 -15.05
C PHE A 153 -41.72 -6.27 -15.78
N LEU A 154 -41.71 -7.54 -16.20
CA LEU A 154 -42.86 -8.22 -16.80
C LEU A 154 -44.01 -8.34 -15.79
N LEU A 155 -43.71 -8.66 -14.52
CA LEU A 155 -44.69 -8.75 -13.44
C LEU A 155 -45.32 -7.39 -13.15
N LEU A 156 -44.52 -6.32 -13.09
CA LEU A 156 -45.01 -4.95 -12.91
C LEU A 156 -45.90 -4.52 -14.09
N PHE A 157 -45.49 -4.81 -15.31
CA PHE A 157 -46.28 -4.53 -16.52
C PHE A 157 -47.61 -5.29 -16.52
N LEU A 158 -47.59 -6.59 -16.19
CA LEU A 158 -48.79 -7.41 -16.06
C LEU A 158 -49.73 -6.88 -14.96
N LEU A 159 -49.20 -6.49 -13.81
CA LEU A 159 -49.99 -5.91 -12.71
C LEU A 159 -50.67 -4.60 -13.11
N LEU A 160 -49.95 -3.70 -13.78
CA LEU A 160 -50.50 -2.44 -14.29
C LEU A 160 -51.59 -2.68 -15.34
N HIS A 161 -51.37 -3.63 -16.26
CA HIS A 161 -52.36 -3.99 -17.28
C HIS A 161 -53.65 -4.57 -16.66
N GLN A 162 -53.52 -5.44 -15.65
CA GLN A 162 -54.67 -6.01 -14.92
C GLN A 162 -55.45 -4.93 -14.15
N LEU A 163 -54.77 -3.94 -13.57
CA LEU A 163 -55.41 -2.82 -12.88
C LEU A 163 -56.18 -1.92 -13.85
N ALA A 164 -55.60 -1.63 -15.02
CA ALA A 164 -56.25 -0.84 -16.07
C ALA A 164 -57.51 -1.52 -16.58
N LEU A 165 -57.46 -2.83 -16.85
CA LEU A 165 -58.64 -3.61 -17.26
C LEU A 165 -59.75 -3.60 -16.19
N LYS A 166 -59.40 -3.72 -14.92
CA LYS A 166 -60.38 -3.64 -13.82
C LYS A 166 -61.05 -2.26 -13.74
N LEU A 167 -60.28 -1.18 -13.94
CA LEU A 167 -60.83 0.18 -13.98
C LEU A 167 -61.79 0.39 -15.16
N ILE A 168 -61.41 -0.09 -16.35
CA ILE A 168 -62.28 -0.02 -17.54
C ILE A 168 -63.57 -0.81 -17.32
N LEU A 169 -63.47 -2.03 -16.77
CA LEU A 169 -64.63 -2.86 -16.48
C LEU A 169 -65.53 -2.20 -15.40
N PHE A 170 -64.94 -1.63 -14.37
CA PHE A 170 -65.68 -0.90 -13.33
C PHE A 170 -66.43 0.31 -13.92
N GLN A 171 -65.79 1.06 -14.82
CA GLN A 171 -66.43 2.17 -15.52
C GLN A 171 -67.56 1.70 -16.45
N TYR A 172 -67.38 0.58 -17.15
CA TYR A 172 -68.40 -0.01 -18.03
C TYR A 172 -69.61 -0.54 -17.25
N ILE A 173 -69.39 -1.25 -16.13
CA ILE A 173 -70.46 -1.73 -15.25
C ILE A 173 -71.18 -0.55 -14.59
N GLY A 174 -70.44 0.48 -14.13
CA GLY A 174 -71.02 1.70 -13.59
C GLY A 174 -71.91 2.43 -14.62
N PHE A 175 -71.46 2.48 -15.88
CA PHE A 175 -72.25 3.05 -16.98
C PHE A 175 -73.54 2.26 -17.26
N LEU A 176 -73.47 0.92 -17.27
CA LEU A 176 -74.63 0.04 -17.44
C LEU A 176 -75.64 0.18 -16.28
N ALA A 177 -75.17 0.34 -15.04
CA ALA A 177 -76.03 0.50 -13.87
C ALA A 177 -76.78 1.85 -13.84
N LEU A 178 -76.20 2.91 -14.43
CA LEU A 178 -76.81 4.24 -14.53
C LEU A 178 -77.84 4.37 -15.67
N PHE A 179 -77.81 3.47 -16.65
CA PHE A 179 -78.70 3.49 -17.82
C PHE A 179 -79.32 2.11 -18.13
N PRO A 180 -80.22 1.58 -17.28
CA PRO A 180 -80.86 0.28 -17.50
C PRO A 180 -81.79 0.24 -18.73
N SER A 181 -82.19 1.40 -19.26
CA SER A 181 -83.19 1.52 -20.33
C SER A 181 -82.68 1.24 -21.75
N ILE A 182 -81.40 0.90 -21.94
CA ILE A 182 -80.78 0.69 -23.26
C ILE A 182 -80.86 -0.79 -23.71
N LEU A 183 -81.21 -1.73 -22.82
CA LEU A 183 -81.24 -3.16 -23.13
C LEU A 183 -82.64 -3.76 -23.39
N SER A 184 -83.71 -2.97 -23.44
CA SER A 184 -85.04 -3.47 -23.85
C SER A 184 -85.15 -3.50 -25.38
N LEU A 185 -84.75 -4.61 -25.99
CA LEU A 185 -85.08 -4.95 -27.38
C LEU A 185 -86.54 -5.40 -27.48
N PRO A 186 -87.32 -4.96 -28.48
CA PRO A 186 -88.65 -5.51 -28.71
C PRO A 186 -88.54 -6.91 -29.34
N TYR A 187 -89.34 -7.84 -28.83
CA TYR A 187 -89.64 -9.13 -29.49
C TYR A 187 -90.53 -8.91 -30.72
#